data_AF-A0A8T1S2K2-F1
#
_entry.id   AF-A0A8T1S2K2-F1
#
_cell.length_a   1.000
_cell.length_b   1.000
_cell.length_c   1.000
_cell.angle_alpha   90.00
_cell.angle_beta   90.00
_cell.angle_gamma   90.00
#
_symmetry.space_group_name_H-M   'P 1'
#
loop_
_entity.id
_entity.type
_entity.pdbx_description
1 polymer ?
#
loop_
_entity_poly.entity_id
_entity_poly.type
_entity_poly.pdbx_seq_one_letter_code
_entity_poly.pdbx_strand_id
1 'polypeptide(L)'
;MSRKRRAAEAGGAGLPLELRWEWQDPGGTWHRFVPEQSEVLTQAARAGKPSVTVGARVDLRRMVQRDGQTGQDRCVAAAVQDQDSYFVWCWQGDEEGQWLPYPANTCLALEGARRGDGGPSLEVTFSRTRYTLDTAQMTQTNVGTGYQRRMERRESDAVDDDGGSEPSSVPGFSTPQQPPAPKRPRDGGASPGAGGESTEVVKTLIVKGKAPVDPECLAKLGKAHVYCEGDDVYDVMLNQTNLQFNNNKFYVLQLLEDAGPRSYSVWTRWGRVGRPGQHALVSCAGDLAQAKEIFTKK
;
A
#
# COMPACT_ATOMS: atom_id res chain seq x y z
N MET A 1 -50.78 50.31 -4.25
CA MET A 1 -50.80 48.85 -4.03
C MET A 1 -49.42 48.29 -4.39
N SER A 2 -48.52 48.20 -3.42
CA SER A 2 -47.14 47.73 -3.64
C SER A 2 -47.10 46.21 -3.57
N ARG A 3 -46.87 45.54 -4.70
CA ARG A 3 -46.61 44.09 -4.74
C ARG A 3 -45.16 43.84 -4.32
N LYS A 4 -45.05 43.32 -3.10
CA LYS A 4 -43.84 42.83 -2.43
C LYS A 4 -43.13 41.80 -3.33
N ARG A 5 -41.93 42.11 -3.80
CA ARG A 5 -41.04 41.12 -4.44
C ARG A 5 -40.68 40.07 -3.40
N ARG A 6 -41.04 38.81 -3.66
CA ARG A 6 -40.64 37.67 -2.85
C ARG A 6 -39.13 37.47 -3.09
N ALA A 7 -38.33 37.65 -2.05
CA ALA A 7 -36.92 37.30 -2.09
C ALA A 7 -36.81 35.79 -2.32
N ALA A 8 -36.04 35.40 -3.34
CA ALA A 8 -35.63 34.02 -3.52
C ALA A 8 -34.71 33.65 -2.35
N GLU A 9 -35.06 32.61 -1.62
CA GLU A 9 -34.18 31.99 -0.63
C GLU A 9 -32.96 31.42 -1.37
N ALA A 10 -31.82 32.08 -1.20
CA ALA A 10 -30.52 31.45 -1.39
C ALA A 10 -30.25 30.61 -0.15
N GLY A 11 -30.14 29.29 -0.28
CA GLY A 11 -29.95 28.42 0.87
C GLY A 11 -29.99 26.93 0.59
N GLY A 12 -29.18 26.46 -0.34
CA GLY A 12 -28.90 25.03 -0.51
C GLY A 12 -27.40 24.79 -0.35
N ALA A 13 -26.85 25.01 0.84
CA ALA A 13 -25.56 24.41 1.16
C ALA A 13 -25.80 22.89 1.22
N GLY A 14 -25.46 22.20 0.13
CA GLY A 14 -25.58 20.75 0.05
C GLY A 14 -24.89 20.11 1.26
N LEU A 15 -25.52 19.08 1.83
CA LEU A 15 -24.94 18.33 2.93
C LEU A 15 -23.51 17.91 2.55
N PRO A 16 -22.54 18.01 3.48
CA PRO A 16 -21.18 17.59 3.20
C PRO A 16 -21.19 16.11 2.82
N LEU A 17 -20.49 15.77 1.72
CA LEU A 17 -20.31 14.39 1.28
C LEU A 17 -19.84 13.52 2.45
N GLU A 18 -20.57 12.44 2.70
CA GLU A 18 -20.28 11.47 3.74
C GLU A 18 -19.17 10.50 3.29
N LEU A 19 -18.35 10.07 4.25
CA LEU A 19 -17.27 9.12 4.03
C LEU A 19 -17.49 7.86 4.86
N ARG A 20 -17.37 6.71 4.22
CA ARG A 20 -17.20 5.41 4.86
C ARG A 20 -15.78 4.91 4.60
N TRP A 21 -15.16 4.33 5.62
CA TRP A 21 -13.82 3.77 5.46
C TRP A 21 -13.87 2.26 5.32
N GLU A 22 -12.97 1.74 4.50
CA GLU A 22 -12.91 0.33 4.15
C GLU A 22 -11.45 -0.15 4.19
N TRP A 23 -11.21 -1.42 4.52
CA TRP A 23 -9.90 -2.05 4.48
C TRP A 23 -9.96 -3.37 3.73
N GLN A 24 -8.85 -3.75 3.11
CA GLN A 24 -8.76 -4.99 2.34
C GLN A 24 -8.07 -6.08 3.16
N ASP A 25 -8.68 -7.26 3.24
CA ASP A 25 -8.05 -8.42 3.85
C ASP A 25 -7.02 -9.10 2.91
N PRO A 26 -6.23 -10.07 3.40
CA PRO A 26 -5.28 -10.80 2.55
C PRO A 26 -5.93 -11.62 1.42
N GLY A 27 -7.23 -11.93 1.52
CA GLY A 27 -8.02 -12.60 0.49
C GLY A 27 -8.51 -11.66 -0.61
N GLY A 28 -8.32 -10.34 -0.44
CA GLY A 28 -8.74 -9.31 -1.38
C GLY A 28 -10.13 -8.75 -1.13
N THR A 29 -10.85 -9.25 -0.11
CA THR A 29 -12.20 -8.78 0.24
C THR A 29 -12.10 -7.46 1.00
N TRP A 30 -12.97 -6.51 0.64
CA TRP A 30 -13.10 -5.24 1.33
C TRP A 30 -14.09 -5.34 2.49
N HIS A 31 -13.67 -4.86 3.66
CA HIS A 31 -14.47 -4.83 4.88
C HIS A 31 -14.63 -3.39 5.33
N ARG A 32 -15.80 -3.05 5.89
CA ARG A 32 -16.07 -1.73 6.42
C ARG A 32 -15.39 -1.56 7.77
N PHE A 33 -14.72 -0.43 7.99
CA PHE A 33 -14.41 -0.02 9.36
C PHE A 33 -15.72 0.25 10.10
N VAL A 34 -15.80 -0.18 11.37
CA VAL A 34 -16.98 0.11 12.20
C VAL A 34 -17.22 1.64 12.28
N PRO A 35 -18.46 2.10 12.49
CA PRO A 35 -18.80 3.52 12.37
C PRO A 35 -17.92 4.48 13.17
N GLU A 36 -17.57 4.11 14.42
CA GLU A 36 -16.73 4.93 15.29
C GLU A 36 -15.29 5.08 14.74
N GLN A 37 -14.78 4.01 14.14
CA GLN A 37 -13.47 3.98 13.50
C GLN A 37 -13.47 4.83 12.23
N SER A 38 -14.51 4.69 11.40
CA SER A 38 -14.75 5.52 10.21
C SER A 38 -14.84 7.00 10.55
N GLU A 39 -15.47 7.36 11.67
CA GLU A 39 -15.57 8.75 12.12
C GLU A 39 -14.18 9.32 12.48
N VAL A 40 -13.38 8.59 13.27
CA VAL A 40 -12.02 9.00 13.64
C VAL A 40 -11.14 9.20 12.40
N LEU A 41 -11.21 8.29 11.43
CA LEU A 41 -10.49 8.39 10.16
C LEU A 41 -10.93 9.63 9.36
N THR A 42 -12.24 9.85 9.28
CA THR A 42 -12.83 11.01 8.58
C THR A 42 -12.38 12.33 9.21
N GLN A 43 -12.45 12.46 10.53
CA GLN A 43 -12.01 13.67 11.23
C GLN A 43 -10.51 13.91 11.01
N ALA A 44 -9.68 12.87 11.08
CA ALA A 44 -8.25 12.98 10.87
C ALA A 44 -7.89 13.40 9.43
N ALA A 45 -8.56 12.83 8.43
CA ALA A 45 -8.35 13.15 7.02
C ALA A 45 -8.77 14.60 6.71
N ARG A 46 -9.94 15.04 7.22
CA ARG A 46 -10.42 16.43 7.09
C ARG A 46 -9.49 17.42 7.78
N ALA A 47 -8.88 17.04 8.90
CA ALA A 47 -7.85 17.83 9.59
C ALA A 47 -6.48 17.82 8.89
N GLY A 48 -6.33 17.13 7.75
CA GLY A 48 -5.07 17.06 7.00
C GLY A 48 -3.96 16.29 7.70
N LYS A 49 -4.30 15.43 8.68
CA LYS A 49 -3.31 14.61 9.38
C LYS A 49 -2.67 13.62 8.41
N PRO A 50 -1.36 13.35 8.51
CA PRO A 50 -0.71 12.33 7.68
C PRO A 50 -1.08 10.90 8.09
N SER A 51 -1.52 10.70 9.33
CA SER A 51 -1.83 9.39 9.90
C SER A 51 -2.71 9.50 11.13
N VAL A 52 -3.40 8.42 11.47
CA VAL A 52 -4.18 8.26 12.71
C VAL A 52 -4.15 6.79 13.16
N THR A 53 -4.36 6.54 14.45
CA THR A 53 -4.39 5.17 15.00
C THR A 53 -5.83 4.76 15.25
N VAL A 54 -6.22 3.63 14.67
CA VAL A 54 -7.55 3.02 14.83
C VAL A 54 -7.34 1.51 14.79
N GLY A 55 -7.26 0.86 15.96
CA GLY A 55 -6.69 -0.48 16.13
C GLY A 55 -5.18 -0.47 15.89
N ALA A 56 -4.78 -0.23 14.63
CA ALA A 56 -3.40 -0.03 14.19
C ALA A 56 -3.20 1.32 13.47
N ARG A 57 -1.95 1.67 13.14
CA ARG A 57 -1.63 2.95 12.50
C ARG A 57 -2.06 2.97 11.04
N VAL A 58 -2.94 3.89 10.69
CA VAL A 58 -3.37 4.19 9.32
C VAL A 58 -2.60 5.39 8.77
N ASP A 59 -1.93 5.22 7.64
CA ASP A 59 -1.31 6.29 6.85
C ASP A 59 -2.34 6.83 5.85
N LEU A 60 -2.82 8.05 6.09
CA LEU A 60 -3.90 8.67 5.33
C LEU A 60 -3.45 9.24 3.97
N ARG A 61 -2.14 9.25 3.70
CA ARG A 61 -1.58 9.68 2.40
C ARG A 61 -1.30 8.49 1.50
N ARG A 62 -0.78 7.42 2.09
CA ARG A 62 -0.49 6.16 1.39
C ARG A 62 -1.71 5.25 1.31
N MET A 63 -2.76 5.55 2.07
CA MET A 63 -4.00 4.78 2.12
C MET A 63 -3.73 3.32 2.50
N VAL A 64 -2.93 3.13 3.55
CA VAL A 64 -2.58 1.81 4.09
C VAL A 64 -2.66 1.81 5.61
N GLN A 65 -3.03 0.67 6.18
CA GLN A 65 -2.91 0.41 7.61
C GLN A 65 -1.81 -0.60 7.86
N ARG A 66 -0.91 -0.28 8.79
CA ARG A 66 0.16 -1.19 9.18
C ARG A 66 -0.29 -2.03 10.37
N ASP A 67 -0.35 -3.33 10.18
CA ASP A 67 -0.56 -4.30 11.26
C ASP A 67 0.59 -4.21 12.27
N GLY A 68 0.24 -4.02 13.55
CA GLY A 68 1.20 -3.89 14.64
C GLY A 68 1.88 -5.21 15.04
N GLN A 69 1.31 -6.36 14.69
CA GLN A 69 1.82 -7.70 14.99
C GLN A 69 2.68 -8.26 13.85
N THR A 70 2.20 -8.16 12.61
CA THR A 70 2.90 -8.74 11.45
C THR A 70 3.81 -7.74 10.74
N GLY A 71 3.61 -6.43 10.96
CA GLY A 71 4.31 -5.37 10.24
C GLY A 71 3.89 -5.23 8.78
N GLN A 72 2.89 -6.01 8.32
CA GLN A 72 2.39 -5.93 6.95
C GLN A 72 1.46 -4.72 6.78
N ASP A 73 1.53 -4.10 5.61
CA ASP A 73 0.64 -3.00 5.23
C ASP A 73 -0.58 -3.61 4.49
N ARG A 74 -1.80 -3.33 4.94
CA ARG A 74 -3.05 -3.61 4.20
C ARG A 74 -3.64 -2.35 3.58
N CYS A 75 -4.35 -2.47 2.46
CA CYS A 75 -4.97 -1.35 1.78
C CYS A 75 -6.16 -0.79 2.58
N VAL A 76 -6.31 0.54 2.57
CA VAL A 76 -7.44 1.25 3.16
C VAL A 76 -8.03 2.18 2.11
N ALA A 77 -9.34 2.35 2.06
CA ALA A 77 -10.03 3.23 1.13
C ALA A 77 -11.02 4.14 1.86
N ALA A 78 -11.21 5.34 1.31
CA ALA A 78 -12.29 6.23 1.68
C ALA A 78 -13.35 6.20 0.57
N ALA A 79 -14.50 5.64 0.87
CA ALA A 79 -15.64 5.58 -0.03
C ALA A 79 -16.57 6.79 0.23
N VAL A 80 -16.93 7.49 -0.84
CA VAL A 80 -17.77 8.68 -0.80
C VAL A 80 -19.21 8.26 -1.06
N GLN A 81 -20.14 8.74 -0.24
CA GLN A 81 -21.56 8.46 -0.42
C GLN A 81 -22.12 9.22 -1.62
N ASP A 82 -22.84 8.50 -2.48
CA ASP A 82 -23.61 9.04 -3.58
C ASP A 82 -24.95 8.33 -3.67
N GLN A 83 -26.01 9.06 -3.31
CA GLN A 83 -27.36 8.50 -3.13
C GLN A 83 -27.33 7.36 -2.10
N ASP A 84 -27.77 6.17 -2.48
CA ASP A 84 -27.85 4.99 -1.62
C ASP A 84 -26.59 4.10 -1.69
N SER A 85 -25.59 4.49 -2.49
CA SER A 85 -24.36 3.73 -2.72
C SER A 85 -23.10 4.48 -2.27
N TYR A 86 -22.00 3.75 -2.16
CA TYR A 86 -20.69 4.26 -1.79
C TYR A 86 -19.69 3.98 -2.90
N PHE A 87 -18.81 4.95 -3.19
CA PHE A 87 -17.87 4.85 -4.30
C PHE A 87 -16.45 5.19 -3.89
N VAL A 88 -15.49 4.38 -4.35
CA VAL A 88 -14.06 4.60 -4.13
C VAL A 88 -13.44 5.10 -5.42
N TRP A 89 -12.70 6.21 -5.30
CA TRP A 89 -11.85 6.69 -6.40
C TRP A 89 -10.47 6.05 -6.31
N CYS A 90 -10.05 5.43 -7.40
CA CYS A 90 -8.78 4.70 -7.51
C CYS A 90 -7.96 5.16 -8.73
N TRP A 91 -6.66 4.85 -8.71
CA TRP A 91 -5.76 5.02 -9.84
C TRP A 91 -4.95 3.75 -10.11
N GLN A 92 -4.58 3.56 -11.37
CA GLN A 92 -3.85 2.37 -11.81
C GLN A 92 -2.42 2.36 -11.26
N GLY A 93 -2.11 1.35 -10.44
CA GLY A 93 -0.81 1.13 -9.82
C GLY A 93 0.28 0.68 -10.80
N ASP A 94 1.43 0.30 -10.25
CA ASP A 94 2.57 -0.16 -11.05
C ASP A 94 2.47 -1.64 -11.43
N GLU A 95 1.71 -2.39 -10.64
CA GLU A 95 1.46 -3.82 -10.80
C GLU A 95 0.24 -4.04 -11.71
N GLU A 96 0.27 -5.11 -12.50
CA GLU A 96 -0.84 -5.44 -13.39
C GLU A 96 -2.12 -5.70 -12.57
N GLY A 97 -3.23 -5.08 -12.98
CA GLY A 97 -4.51 -5.17 -12.27
C GLY A 97 -4.57 -4.40 -10.95
N GLN A 98 -3.49 -3.74 -10.50
CA GLN A 98 -3.48 -3.02 -9.24
C GLN A 98 -4.21 -1.68 -9.36
N TRP A 99 -5.14 -1.45 -8.45
CA TRP A 99 -5.86 -0.19 -8.28
C TRP A 99 -5.66 0.33 -6.87
N LEU A 100 -5.10 1.53 -6.75
CA LEU A 100 -4.77 2.14 -5.48
C LEU A 100 -5.77 3.26 -5.17
N PRO A 101 -6.36 3.29 -3.96
CA PRO A 101 -7.31 4.32 -3.59
C PRO A 101 -6.62 5.68 -3.44
N TYR A 102 -7.34 6.73 -3.82
CA TYR A 102 -6.92 8.09 -3.55
C TYR A 102 -7.11 8.46 -2.06
N PRO A 103 -6.35 9.44 -1.55
CA PRO A 103 -6.62 10.03 -0.24
C PRO A 103 -8.03 10.62 -0.16
N ALA A 104 -8.66 10.55 1.01
CA ALA A 104 -10.05 10.97 1.21
C ALA A 104 -10.37 12.38 0.68
N ASN A 105 -9.48 13.36 0.92
CA ASN A 105 -9.68 14.72 0.42
C ASN A 105 -9.68 14.80 -1.12
N THR A 106 -8.89 13.95 -1.77
CA THR A 106 -8.90 13.81 -3.22
C THR A 106 -10.17 13.12 -3.71
N CYS A 107 -10.64 12.05 -3.05
CA CYS A 107 -11.92 11.42 -3.37
C CYS A 107 -13.08 12.41 -3.29
N LEU A 108 -13.14 13.24 -2.24
CA LEU A 108 -14.14 14.28 -2.07
C LEU A 108 -14.07 15.34 -3.19
N ALA A 109 -12.88 15.79 -3.54
CA ALA A 109 -12.68 16.78 -4.61
C ALA A 109 -13.07 16.22 -5.99
N LEU A 110 -12.73 14.96 -6.26
CA LEU A 110 -13.12 14.27 -7.51
C LEU A 110 -14.64 14.06 -7.57
N GLU A 111 -15.27 13.70 -6.46
CA GLU A 111 -16.73 13.53 -6.42
C GLU A 111 -17.45 14.88 -6.61
N GLY A 112 -16.95 15.96 -5.99
CA GLY A 112 -17.45 17.32 -6.24
C GLY A 112 -17.32 17.72 -7.70
N ALA A 113 -16.13 17.58 -8.29
CA ALA A 113 -15.89 17.89 -9.70
C ALA A 113 -16.81 17.09 -10.63
N ARG A 114 -17.05 15.81 -10.34
CA ARG A 114 -17.99 14.96 -11.09
C ARG A 114 -19.43 15.46 -11.00
N ARG A 115 -19.86 15.93 -9.83
CA ARG A 115 -21.21 16.49 -9.62
C ARG A 115 -21.41 17.87 -10.25
N GLY A 116 -20.37 18.44 -10.85
CA GLY A 116 -20.40 19.74 -11.51
C GLY A 116 -19.90 20.91 -10.66
N ASP A 117 -19.32 20.63 -9.48
CA ASP A 117 -18.63 21.65 -8.69
C ASP A 117 -17.26 21.95 -9.33
N GLY A 118 -17.25 22.90 -10.26
CA GLY A 118 -16.03 23.34 -10.96
C GLY A 118 -15.81 22.67 -12.32
N GLY A 119 -14.58 22.70 -12.81
CA GLY A 119 -14.19 22.09 -14.07
C GLY A 119 -13.94 20.57 -13.95
N PRO A 120 -13.85 19.84 -15.07
CA PRO A 120 -13.62 18.39 -15.06
C PRO A 120 -12.19 18.01 -14.62
N SER A 121 -11.29 18.99 -14.52
CA SER A 121 -9.89 18.76 -14.22
C SER A 121 -9.50 19.40 -12.87
N LEU A 122 -8.81 18.63 -12.04
CA LEU A 122 -8.31 19.02 -10.73
C LEU A 122 -6.78 18.96 -10.72
N GLU A 123 -6.11 20.01 -10.24
CA GLU A 123 -4.68 19.93 -9.94
C GLU A 123 -4.45 19.48 -8.51
N VAL A 124 -3.66 18.42 -8.33
CA VAL A 124 -3.28 17.88 -7.02
C VAL A 124 -1.78 17.71 -6.91
N THR A 125 -1.25 17.83 -5.70
CA THR A 125 0.16 17.54 -5.42
C THR A 125 0.27 16.39 -4.45
N PHE A 126 0.87 15.28 -4.91
CA PHE A 126 1.22 14.16 -4.05
C PHE A 126 2.71 14.22 -3.74
N SER A 127 3.05 14.41 -2.46
CA SER A 127 4.41 14.66 -2.01
C SER A 127 5.05 15.88 -2.69
N ARG A 128 5.81 15.69 -3.78
CA ARG A 128 6.45 16.77 -4.55
C ARG A 128 6.03 16.79 -6.02
N THR A 129 5.21 15.84 -6.43
CA THR A 129 4.83 15.66 -7.83
C THR A 129 3.43 16.22 -8.04
N ARG A 130 3.29 17.07 -9.06
CA ARG A 130 2.02 17.67 -9.47
C ARG A 130 1.34 16.78 -10.50
N TYR A 131 0.04 16.63 -10.35
CA TYR A 131 -0.81 15.87 -11.25
C TYR A 131 -2.04 16.65 -11.62
N THR A 132 -2.50 16.46 -12.85
CA THR A 132 -3.85 16.85 -13.29
C THR A 132 -4.71 15.60 -13.28
N LEU A 133 -5.82 15.62 -12.56
CA LEU A 133 -6.81 14.55 -12.53
C LEU A 133 -8.01 14.99 -13.35
N ASP A 134 -8.36 14.26 -14.40
CA ASP A 134 -9.48 14.58 -15.28
C ASP A 134 -10.61 13.57 -15.08
N THR A 135 -11.76 14.03 -14.58
CA THR A 135 -12.93 13.20 -14.29
C THR A 135 -13.74 12.85 -15.53
N ALA A 136 -13.59 13.60 -16.63
CA ALA A 136 -14.25 13.30 -17.90
C ALA A 136 -13.49 12.23 -18.69
N GLN A 137 -12.16 12.32 -18.71
CA GLN A 137 -11.28 11.36 -19.37
C GLN A 137 -10.92 10.16 -18.48
N MET A 138 -11.18 10.24 -17.17
CA MET A 138 -10.74 9.26 -16.18
C MET A 138 -9.22 9.04 -16.24
N THR A 139 -8.45 10.15 -16.25
CA THR A 139 -6.98 10.10 -16.33
C THR A 139 -6.31 10.93 -15.25
N GLN A 140 -5.22 10.38 -14.71
CA GLN A 140 -4.25 11.10 -13.90
C GLN A 140 -3.02 11.38 -14.78
N THR A 141 -2.67 12.65 -14.97
CA THR A 141 -1.51 13.06 -15.78
C THR A 141 -0.45 13.68 -14.88
N ASN A 142 0.79 13.17 -14.91
CA ASN A 142 1.93 13.81 -14.28
C ASN A 142 2.29 15.08 -15.04
N VAL A 143 2.20 16.25 -14.40
CA VAL A 143 2.41 17.55 -15.05
C VAL A 143 3.85 17.71 -15.56
N GLY A 144 4.83 17.10 -14.87
CA GLY A 144 6.24 17.21 -15.25
C GLY A 144 6.63 16.32 -16.43
N THR A 145 5.99 15.16 -16.59
CA THR A 145 6.42 14.15 -17.57
C THR A 145 5.39 13.80 -18.63
N GLY A 146 4.14 14.26 -18.47
CA GLY A 146 3.02 13.91 -19.34
C GLY A 146 2.56 12.45 -19.19
N TYR A 147 3.17 11.66 -18.30
CA TYR A 147 2.78 10.27 -18.11
C TYR A 147 1.36 10.18 -17.54
N GLN A 148 0.55 9.33 -18.16
CA GLN A 148 -0.85 9.15 -17.79
C GLN A 148 -1.10 7.79 -17.15
N ARG A 149 -1.97 7.79 -16.15
CA ARG A 149 -2.54 6.59 -15.53
C ARG A 149 -4.04 6.66 -15.61
N ARG A 150 -4.68 5.49 -15.73
CA ARG A 150 -6.14 5.42 -15.64
C ARG A 150 -6.62 5.67 -14.22
N MET A 151 -7.79 6.30 -14.13
CA MET A 151 -8.56 6.44 -12.91
C MET A 151 -9.84 5.64 -13.01
N GLU A 152 -10.40 5.29 -11.87
CA GLU A 152 -11.68 4.61 -11.79
C GLU A 152 -12.47 5.13 -10.61
N ARG A 153 -13.79 5.27 -10.80
CA ARG A 153 -14.75 5.43 -9.73
C ARG A 153 -15.51 4.11 -9.59
N ARG A 154 -15.11 3.31 -8.61
CA ARG A 154 -15.65 1.97 -8.39
C ARG A 154 -16.73 2.01 -7.33
N GLU A 155 -17.87 1.35 -7.56
CA GLU A 155 -18.85 1.12 -6.51
C GLU A 155 -18.26 0.19 -5.45
N SER A 156 -18.47 0.51 -4.18
CA SER A 156 -17.91 -0.28 -3.09
C SER A 156 -18.72 -1.56 -2.88
N ASP A 157 -18.02 -2.68 -2.90
CA ASP A 157 -18.49 -4.02 -2.58
C ASP A 157 -18.17 -4.42 -1.13
N ALA A 158 -17.78 -3.45 -0.27
CA ALA A 158 -17.34 -3.73 1.08
C ALA A 158 -18.45 -4.34 1.94
N VAL A 159 -18.13 -5.44 2.62
CA VAL A 159 -19.02 -6.15 3.54
C VAL A 159 -18.90 -5.57 4.95
N ASP A 160 -19.93 -5.79 5.77
CA ASP A 160 -19.86 -5.45 7.19
C ASP A 160 -18.79 -6.31 7.88
N ASP A 161 -17.97 -5.67 8.70
CA ASP A 161 -17.00 -6.38 9.52
C ASP A 161 -17.74 -7.13 10.64
N ASP A 162 -17.78 -8.46 10.55
CA ASP A 162 -18.45 -9.33 11.55
C ASP A 162 -17.66 -9.43 12.88
N GLY A 163 -16.69 -8.53 13.12
CA GLY A 163 -15.88 -8.48 14.34
C GLY A 163 -14.95 -9.68 14.55
N GLY A 164 -14.78 -10.54 13.53
CA GLY A 164 -14.15 -11.84 13.65
C GLY A 164 -12.63 -11.89 13.51
N SER A 165 -11.91 -10.77 13.29
CA SER A 165 -10.48 -10.84 12.96
C SER A 165 -9.56 -9.71 13.46
N GLU A 166 -9.96 -8.88 14.44
CA GLU A 166 -8.98 -8.09 15.20
C GLU A 166 -9.08 -8.31 16.71
N PRO A 167 -7.96 -8.57 17.42
CA PRO A 167 -7.95 -8.65 18.88
C PRO A 167 -8.26 -7.28 19.46
N SER A 168 -9.49 -7.16 19.97
CA SER A 168 -9.97 -6.06 20.80
C SER A 168 -9.00 -5.77 21.95
N SER A 169 -8.49 -4.55 21.98
CA SER A 169 -7.91 -3.93 23.17
C SER A 169 -8.06 -2.42 23.02
N VAL A 170 -9.27 -1.93 23.32
CA VAL A 170 -9.47 -0.54 23.71
C VAL A 170 -9.11 -0.40 25.19
N PRO A 171 -8.21 0.53 25.56
CA PRO A 171 -8.27 1.14 26.88
C PRO A 171 -8.66 2.61 26.76
N GLY A 172 -9.83 2.91 27.30
CA GLY A 172 -10.07 4.03 28.21
C GLY A 172 -9.58 5.40 27.79
N PHE A 173 -10.52 6.22 27.32
CA PHE A 173 -10.43 7.67 27.31
C PHE A 173 -10.06 8.17 28.72
N SER A 174 -8.87 8.76 28.88
CA SER A 174 -8.51 9.55 30.06
C SER A 174 -7.75 10.78 29.59
N THR A 175 -8.36 11.91 29.90
CA THR A 175 -8.01 13.29 29.55
C THR A 175 -6.56 13.61 29.92
N PRO A 176 -5.72 14.17 29.02
CA PRO A 176 -4.42 14.70 29.43
C PRO A 176 -4.60 16.09 30.07
N GLN A 177 -4.40 16.17 31.38
CA GLN A 177 -4.05 17.42 32.05
C GLN A 177 -2.64 17.86 31.63
N GLN A 178 -2.51 19.18 31.53
CA GLN A 178 -1.38 20.01 31.15
C GLN A 178 -0.07 19.67 31.91
N PRO A 179 1.10 19.58 31.24
CA PRO A 179 2.39 19.49 31.94
C PRO A 179 2.92 20.88 32.33
N PRO A 180 3.51 21.07 33.53
CA PRO A 180 4.26 22.28 33.85
C PRO A 180 5.71 22.25 33.32
N ALA A 181 6.24 23.46 33.15
CA ALA A 181 7.49 23.85 32.49
C ALA A 181 8.80 23.35 33.17
N PRO A 182 9.98 23.48 32.50
CA PRO A 182 11.20 22.75 32.80
C PRO A 182 12.11 23.47 33.82
N LYS A 183 12.93 22.70 34.55
CA LYS A 183 14.12 23.20 35.27
C LYS A 183 15.38 22.44 34.85
N ARG A 184 16.39 23.23 34.49
CA ARG A 184 17.75 22.86 34.06
C ARG A 184 18.67 22.58 35.30
N PRO A 185 19.93 22.13 35.14
CA PRO A 185 20.50 20.96 35.84
C PRO A 185 21.62 21.32 36.84
N ARG A 186 22.12 20.32 37.58
CA ARG A 186 23.46 20.37 38.21
C ARG A 186 24.06 18.97 38.43
N ASP A 187 25.23 18.82 37.81
CA ASP A 187 26.44 18.02 38.09
C ASP A 187 26.50 16.87 39.10
N GLY A 188 27.16 15.79 38.65
CA GLY A 188 28.30 15.19 39.37
C GLY A 188 28.18 13.70 39.76
N GLY A 189 28.94 12.82 39.09
CA GLY A 189 29.31 11.50 39.63
C GLY A 189 29.53 10.40 38.60
N ALA A 190 30.74 9.82 38.55
CA ALA A 190 31.27 8.99 37.48
C ALA A 190 31.20 7.46 37.71
N SER A 191 30.90 6.71 36.62
CA SER A 191 31.38 5.38 36.13
C SER A 191 31.36 4.11 37.00
N PRO A 192 31.51 2.88 36.40
CA PRO A 192 31.28 2.41 35.01
C PRO A 192 30.49 1.08 34.92
N GLY A 193 30.02 0.67 33.72
CA GLY A 193 29.63 -0.74 33.52
C GLY A 193 28.84 -1.09 32.26
N ALA A 194 29.46 -1.95 31.45
CA ALA A 194 28.88 -3.01 30.61
C ALA A 194 28.20 -2.62 29.29
N GLY A 195 28.83 -3.09 28.20
CA GLY A 195 28.35 -3.07 26.84
C GLY A 195 27.10 -3.94 26.62
N GLY A 196 26.48 -3.68 25.47
CA GLY A 196 25.35 -4.43 24.93
C GLY A 196 25.18 -4.03 23.48
N GLU A 197 26.09 -4.52 22.64
CA GLU A 197 26.00 -4.48 21.18
C GLU A 197 24.61 -4.99 20.75
N SER A 198 23.93 -4.19 19.93
CA SER A 198 22.78 -4.63 19.16
C SER A 198 23.26 -5.71 18.19
N THR A 199 23.02 -6.96 18.52
CA THR A 199 23.22 -8.09 17.62
C THR A 199 22.31 -7.91 16.41
N GLU A 200 22.90 -7.48 15.30
CA GLU A 200 22.32 -7.68 13.98
C GLU A 200 22.13 -9.20 13.80
N VAL A 201 20.89 -9.63 13.64
CA VAL A 201 20.57 -11.03 13.31
C VAL A 201 20.97 -11.23 11.85
N VAL A 202 22.24 -11.56 11.65
CA VAL A 202 22.77 -12.02 10.37
C VAL A 202 22.03 -13.30 10.01
N LYS A 203 21.10 -13.21 9.06
CA LYS A 203 20.44 -14.39 8.49
C LYS A 203 21.50 -15.19 7.74
N THR A 204 22.02 -16.22 8.38
CA THR A 204 22.97 -17.16 7.79
C THR A 204 22.32 -17.86 6.60
N LEU A 205 22.73 -17.45 5.39
CA LEU A 205 22.33 -18.13 4.16
C LEU A 205 23.03 -19.49 4.11
N ILE A 206 22.24 -20.56 4.07
CA ILE A 206 22.74 -21.92 3.87
C ILE A 206 23.13 -22.03 2.39
N VAL A 207 24.41 -21.83 2.08
CA VAL A 207 24.91 -21.97 0.71
C VAL A 207 25.27 -23.44 0.45
N LYS A 208 24.37 -24.17 -0.20
CA LYS A 208 24.70 -25.42 -0.91
C LYS A 208 24.71 -25.09 -2.40
N GLY A 209 25.86 -24.74 -2.98
CA GLY A 209 25.98 -24.32 -4.40
C GLY A 209 26.82 -23.05 -4.59
N LYS A 210 26.91 -22.53 -5.82
CA LYS A 210 27.62 -21.28 -6.14
C LYS A 210 26.80 -20.02 -5.76
N ALA A 211 25.48 -20.13 -5.65
CA ALA A 211 24.57 -19.05 -5.28
C ALA A 211 23.48 -19.54 -4.29
N PRO A 212 23.01 -18.68 -3.38
CA PRO A 212 21.94 -19.03 -2.45
C PRO A 212 20.56 -19.03 -3.13
N VAL A 213 19.67 -19.91 -2.68
CA VAL A 213 18.25 -19.85 -3.02
C VAL A 213 17.64 -18.59 -2.40
N ASP A 214 16.78 -17.90 -3.15
CA ASP A 214 16.05 -16.72 -2.67
C ASP A 214 15.33 -17.01 -1.34
N PRO A 215 15.59 -16.22 -0.27
CA PRO A 215 14.91 -16.34 1.03
C PRO A 215 13.39 -16.29 0.97
N GLU A 216 12.81 -15.65 -0.05
CA GLU A 216 11.36 -15.58 -0.22
C GLU A 216 10.76 -16.86 -0.83
N CYS A 217 11.60 -17.79 -1.33
CA CYS A 217 11.16 -19.08 -1.86
C CYS A 217 11.00 -20.14 -0.75
N LEU A 218 10.06 -19.91 0.18
CA LEU A 218 9.85 -20.74 1.37
C LEU A 218 9.66 -22.24 1.06
N ALA A 219 9.08 -22.57 -0.10
CA ALA A 219 8.84 -23.95 -0.52
C ALA A 219 10.13 -24.73 -0.78
N LYS A 220 11.20 -24.06 -1.22
CA LYS A 220 12.46 -24.67 -1.69
C LYS A 220 13.65 -24.34 -0.78
N LEU A 221 13.48 -23.48 0.22
CA LEU A 221 14.51 -23.20 1.22
C LEU A 221 15.01 -24.46 1.94
N GLY A 222 16.32 -24.68 1.90
CA GLY A 222 17.00 -25.83 2.50
C GLY A 222 16.73 -27.18 1.81
N LYS A 223 15.83 -27.21 0.82
CA LYS A 223 15.43 -28.41 0.07
C LYS A 223 15.97 -28.43 -1.36
N ALA A 224 16.29 -27.27 -1.90
CA ALA A 224 16.85 -27.11 -3.24
C ALA A 224 18.14 -26.28 -3.21
N HIS A 225 18.80 -26.24 -4.35
CA HIS A 225 19.93 -25.37 -4.63
C HIS A 225 19.77 -24.71 -6.00
N VAL A 226 20.46 -23.60 -6.23
CA VAL A 226 20.51 -22.98 -7.56
C VAL A 226 21.27 -23.91 -8.51
N TYR A 227 20.65 -24.23 -9.63
CA TYR A 227 21.22 -25.09 -10.67
C TYR A 227 22.44 -24.41 -11.31
N CYS A 228 23.49 -25.21 -11.51
CA CYS A 228 24.74 -24.77 -12.13
C CYS A 228 25.10 -25.75 -13.25
N GLU A 229 25.50 -25.24 -14.41
CA GLU A 229 26.04 -26.03 -15.52
C GLU A 229 27.44 -25.53 -15.87
N GLY A 230 28.46 -26.26 -15.41
CA GLY A 230 29.85 -25.79 -15.52
C GLY A 230 30.06 -24.48 -14.75
N ASP A 231 30.34 -23.41 -15.49
CA ASP A 231 30.52 -22.07 -14.93
C ASP A 231 29.25 -21.21 -14.94
N ASP A 232 28.21 -21.63 -15.65
CA ASP A 232 26.94 -20.92 -15.69
C ASP A 232 26.12 -21.21 -14.43
N VAL A 233 25.84 -20.14 -13.68
CA VAL A 233 24.95 -20.16 -12.52
C VAL A 233 23.61 -19.59 -12.96
N TYR A 234 22.54 -20.38 -12.85
CA TYR A 234 21.20 -19.98 -13.27
C TYR A 234 20.50 -19.16 -12.18
N ASP A 235 21.11 -18.01 -11.85
CA ASP A 235 20.62 -17.00 -10.90
C ASP A 235 20.88 -15.61 -11.48
N VAL A 236 19.80 -14.86 -11.70
CA VAL A 236 19.87 -13.52 -12.28
C VAL A 236 18.98 -12.56 -11.47
N MET A 237 19.55 -11.41 -11.14
CA MET A 237 18.86 -10.27 -10.55
C MET A 237 18.86 -9.12 -11.56
N LEU A 238 17.69 -8.76 -12.09
CA LEU A 238 17.48 -7.63 -12.98
C LEU A 238 16.92 -6.45 -12.20
N ASN A 239 17.32 -5.24 -12.58
CA ASN A 239 16.77 -4.00 -12.04
C ASN A 239 16.48 -3.03 -13.18
N GLN A 240 15.28 -2.47 -13.20
CA GLN A 240 14.87 -1.43 -14.13
C GLN A 240 14.50 -0.17 -13.34
N THR A 241 15.34 0.86 -13.45
CA THR A 241 15.07 2.19 -12.89
C THR A 241 14.75 3.19 -14.01
N ASN A 242 13.58 3.81 -13.94
CA ASN A 242 13.20 4.94 -14.76
C ASN A 242 12.76 6.10 -13.86
N LEU A 243 13.64 7.10 -13.73
CA LEU A 243 13.44 8.27 -12.88
C LEU A 243 12.27 9.15 -13.33
N GLN A 244 12.05 9.28 -14.64
CA GLN A 244 10.99 10.11 -15.20
C GLN A 244 9.61 9.55 -14.85
N PHE A 245 9.49 8.22 -14.77
CA PHE A 245 8.22 7.56 -14.45
C PHE A 245 8.15 7.03 -13.01
N ASN A 246 9.13 7.35 -12.17
CA ASN A 246 9.27 6.84 -10.80
C ASN A 246 9.12 5.30 -10.71
N ASN A 247 9.61 4.62 -11.75
CA ASN A 247 9.62 3.17 -11.80
C ASN A 247 10.98 2.72 -11.26
N ASN A 248 10.95 1.94 -10.18
CA ASN A 248 12.13 1.28 -9.67
C ASN A 248 11.73 -0.16 -9.34
N LYS A 249 11.95 -1.07 -10.29
CA LYS A 249 11.45 -2.44 -10.26
C LYS A 249 12.61 -3.43 -10.30
N PHE A 250 12.52 -4.50 -9.53
CA PHE A 250 13.44 -5.63 -9.61
C PHE A 250 12.75 -6.86 -10.20
N TYR A 251 13.55 -7.78 -10.72
CA TYR A 251 13.13 -9.09 -11.17
C TYR A 251 14.23 -10.11 -10.84
N VAL A 252 13.94 -11.03 -9.93
CA VAL A 252 14.76 -12.20 -9.60
C VAL A 252 14.30 -13.36 -10.44
N LEU A 253 15.25 -14.13 -10.97
CA LEU A 253 15.01 -15.34 -11.72
C LEU A 253 16.05 -16.39 -11.30
N GLN A 254 15.59 -17.54 -10.80
CA GLN A 254 16.45 -18.65 -10.39
C GLN A 254 15.94 -19.96 -10.97
N LEU A 255 16.84 -20.80 -11.49
CA LEU A 255 16.55 -22.21 -11.75
C LEU A 255 17.02 -23.02 -10.54
N LEU A 256 16.11 -23.75 -9.93
CA LEU A 256 16.32 -24.52 -8.71
C LEU A 256 16.31 -26.02 -9.03
N GLU A 257 17.25 -26.76 -8.44
CA GLU A 257 17.29 -28.23 -8.44
C GLU A 257 17.11 -28.76 -7.01
N ASP A 258 16.15 -29.66 -6.82
CA ASP A 258 15.87 -30.26 -5.52
C ASP A 258 17.00 -31.22 -5.11
N ALA A 259 17.36 -31.21 -3.82
CA ALA A 259 18.41 -32.08 -3.27
C ALA A 259 17.98 -33.56 -3.14
N GLY A 260 16.69 -33.85 -3.31
CA GLY A 260 16.10 -35.19 -3.21
C GLY A 260 15.90 -35.84 -4.59
N PRO A 261 14.66 -36.22 -4.96
CA PRO A 261 14.40 -36.70 -6.31
C PRO A 261 14.73 -35.59 -7.31
N ARG A 262 15.44 -35.95 -8.37
CA ARG A 262 15.92 -35.00 -9.38
C ARG A 262 14.74 -34.30 -10.02
N SER A 263 14.51 -33.06 -9.59
CA SER A 263 13.43 -32.23 -10.07
C SER A 263 13.84 -30.77 -10.09
N TYR A 264 13.32 -30.05 -11.07
CA TYR A 264 13.69 -28.68 -11.38
C TYR A 264 12.49 -27.77 -11.19
N SER A 265 12.74 -26.54 -10.79
CA SER A 265 11.73 -25.50 -10.71
C SER A 265 12.32 -24.15 -11.10
N VAL A 266 11.56 -23.33 -11.80
CA VAL A 266 11.95 -21.94 -12.08
C VAL A 266 11.25 -21.03 -11.10
N TRP A 267 12.03 -20.34 -10.29
CA TRP A 267 11.59 -19.31 -9.36
C TRP A 267 11.72 -17.94 -10.00
N THR A 268 10.68 -17.15 -9.86
CA THR A 268 10.66 -15.74 -10.29
C THR A 268 10.07 -14.89 -9.19
N ARG A 269 10.67 -13.73 -8.92
CA ARG A 269 10.14 -12.75 -7.96
C ARG A 269 10.35 -11.35 -8.48
N TRP A 270 9.31 -10.52 -8.48
CA TRP A 270 9.37 -9.19 -9.06
C TRP A 270 8.55 -8.19 -8.27
N GLY A 271 8.90 -6.91 -8.37
CA GLY A 271 8.15 -5.87 -7.71
C GLY A 271 8.92 -4.57 -7.57
N ARG A 272 8.41 -3.68 -6.74
CA ARG A 272 9.07 -2.41 -6.43
C ARG A 272 10.28 -2.66 -5.52
N VAL A 273 11.44 -2.08 -5.86
CA VAL A 273 12.67 -2.19 -5.06
C VAL A 273 12.40 -1.74 -3.62
N GLY A 274 12.84 -2.55 -2.65
CA GLY A 274 12.62 -2.34 -1.21
C GLY A 274 11.32 -2.94 -0.67
N ARG A 275 10.50 -3.59 -1.50
CA ARG A 275 9.34 -4.39 -1.06
C ARG A 275 9.55 -5.88 -1.39
N PRO A 276 8.83 -6.81 -0.72
CA PRO A 276 8.93 -8.24 -1.01
C PRO A 276 8.61 -8.60 -2.48
N GLY A 277 7.61 -7.91 -3.05
CA GLY A 277 7.13 -8.14 -4.42
C GLY A 277 6.17 -9.34 -4.51
N GLN A 278 5.82 -9.68 -5.74
CA GLN A 278 5.08 -10.90 -6.09
C GLN A 278 6.07 -11.96 -6.58
N HIS A 279 5.67 -13.22 -6.55
CA HIS A 279 6.51 -14.33 -6.98
C HIS A 279 5.71 -15.46 -7.63
N ALA A 280 6.41 -16.27 -8.42
CA ALA A 280 5.90 -17.50 -8.99
C ALA A 280 6.97 -18.60 -8.96
N LEU A 281 6.53 -19.82 -8.66
CA LEU A 281 7.34 -21.03 -8.71
C LEU A 281 6.73 -22.00 -9.72
N VAL A 282 7.42 -22.22 -10.84
CA VAL A 282 6.98 -23.16 -11.87
C VAL A 282 7.75 -24.47 -11.71
N SER A 283 7.05 -25.57 -11.42
CA SER A 283 7.66 -26.89 -11.33
C SER A 283 7.78 -27.53 -12.72
N CYS A 284 8.96 -28.04 -13.06
CA CYS A 284 9.24 -28.75 -14.31
C CYS A 284 9.45 -30.26 -14.09
N ALA A 285 9.19 -30.77 -12.87
CA ALA A 285 9.51 -32.13 -12.48
C ALA A 285 10.94 -32.50 -12.91
N GLY A 286 11.18 -33.67 -13.50
CA GLY A 286 12.50 -34.10 -13.98
C GLY A 286 13.01 -33.44 -15.26
N ASP A 287 12.24 -32.53 -15.89
CA ASP A 287 12.58 -31.95 -17.20
C ASP A 287 13.45 -30.70 -17.07
N LEU A 288 14.77 -30.90 -17.19
CA LEU A 288 15.75 -29.82 -17.19
C LEU A 288 15.64 -28.92 -18.43
N ALA A 289 15.33 -29.49 -19.59
CA ALA A 289 15.30 -28.73 -20.84
C ALA A 289 14.15 -27.71 -20.80
N GLN A 290 12.98 -28.13 -20.32
CA GLN A 290 11.85 -27.24 -20.09
C GLN A 290 12.19 -26.14 -19.07
N ALA A 291 12.86 -26.49 -17.95
CA ALA A 291 13.26 -25.50 -16.95
C ALA A 291 14.21 -24.44 -17.53
N LYS A 292 15.18 -24.85 -18.34
CA LYS A 292 16.10 -23.93 -19.05
C LYS A 292 15.38 -23.08 -20.08
N GLU A 293 14.43 -23.63 -20.83
CA GLU A 293 13.64 -22.86 -21.81
C GLU A 293 12.82 -21.78 -21.10
N ILE A 294 12.14 -22.12 -20.00
CA ILE A 294 11.37 -21.15 -19.21
C ILE A 294 12.28 -20.06 -18.65
N PHE A 295 13.44 -20.43 -18.11
CA PHE A 295 14.42 -19.49 -17.58
C PHE A 295 14.93 -18.54 -18.66
N THR A 296 15.38 -19.05 -19.80
CA THR A 296 15.96 -18.23 -20.89
C THR A 296 14.94 -17.37 -21.63
N LYS A 297 13.65 -17.74 -21.61
CA LYS A 297 12.56 -16.97 -22.22
C LYS A 297 12.16 -15.73 -21.39
N LYS A 298 12.46 -15.73 -20.09
CA LYS A 298 12.12 -14.64 -19.17
C LYS A 298 13.15 -13.53 -19.21
#